data_AF-A0A7Z7VWR3-F1
#
_entry.id   AF-A0A7Z7VWR3-F1
#
_cell.length_a   1.000
_cell.length_b   1.000
_cell.length_c   1.000
_cell.angle_alpha   90.00
_cell.angle_beta   90.00
_cell.angle_gamma   90.00
#
_symmetry.space_group_name_H-M   'P 1'
#
loop_
_entity.id
_entity.type
_entity.pdbx_description
1 polymer ?
#
loop_
_entity_poly.entity_id
_entity_poly.type
_entity_poly.pdbx_seq_one_letter_code
_entity_poly.pdbx_strand_id
1 'polypeptide(L)'
;MYQTRNALISYQLNESTNFQLALLNQQLLNERYQEQRFLDMIQAVFQTHYETSNITIGVSDDRQLRENAYQFKDLLEQALMHTGCSEFVIRVVEWKEDCKSMKKFERAFVENEPDIWFVFSKPLSFCRLLKRLYRNPLFDPRRTYCMSNLCSNHLVQTLGFKYFEGMKGITSMGKVWTAEDGELRIIPS
;
A
#
# COMPACT_ATOMS: atom_id res chain seq x y z
N MET A 1 3.33 31.71 17.27
CA MET A 1 2.34 32.10 16.24
C MET A 1 2.29 31.03 15.17
N TYR A 2 1.44 30.01 15.32
CA TYR A 2 1.19 29.04 14.26
C TYR A 2 0.06 29.58 13.39
N GLN A 3 0.43 30.25 12.29
CA GLN A 3 -0.51 30.46 11.19
C GLN A 3 -0.71 29.11 10.51
N THR A 4 -1.67 28.34 10.99
CA THR A 4 -2.19 27.17 10.28
C THR A 4 -2.86 27.70 9.01
N ARG A 5 -2.08 27.81 7.92
CA ARG A 5 -2.64 28.05 6.59
C ARG A 5 -3.59 26.91 6.31
N ASN A 6 -4.88 27.21 6.27
CA ASN A 6 -5.92 26.43 5.61
C ASN A 6 -5.61 26.36 4.11
N ALA A 7 -4.46 25.80 3.74
CA ALA A 7 -4.20 25.39 2.38
C ALA A 7 -5.07 24.15 2.17
N LEU A 8 -6.13 24.28 1.38
CA LEU A 8 -6.85 23.16 0.82
C LEU A 8 -5.82 22.25 0.14
N ILE A 9 -5.36 21.21 0.83
CA ILE A 9 -4.46 20.25 0.23
C ILE A 9 -5.28 19.59 -0.88
N SER A 10 -4.91 19.81 -2.14
CA SER A 10 -5.63 19.23 -3.27
C SER A 10 -5.64 17.70 -3.20
N TYR A 11 -6.73 17.08 -3.62
CA TYR A 11 -6.81 15.62 -3.83
C TYR A 11 -6.00 15.17 -5.05
N GLN A 12 -5.70 16.10 -5.96
CA GLN A 12 -4.95 15.83 -7.18
C GLN A 12 -3.45 16.06 -6.96
N LEU A 13 -2.65 15.32 -7.71
CA LEU A 13 -1.22 15.59 -7.85
C LEU A 13 -1.05 16.83 -8.74
N ASN A 14 -0.08 17.69 -8.44
CA ASN A 14 0.31 18.76 -9.36
C ASN A 14 1.05 18.16 -10.58
N GLU A 15 1.26 18.96 -11.63
CA GLU A 15 1.89 18.47 -12.87
C GLU A 15 3.32 17.96 -12.65
N SER A 16 4.13 18.68 -11.87
CA SER A 16 5.51 18.28 -11.56
C SER A 16 5.58 16.94 -10.83
N THR A 17 4.76 16.76 -9.78
CA THR A 17 4.65 15.50 -9.04
C THR A 17 4.13 14.37 -9.94
N ASN A 18 3.13 14.62 -10.80
CA ASN A 18 2.69 13.61 -11.77
C ASN A 18 3.84 13.17 -12.69
N PHE A 19 4.60 14.12 -13.22
CA PHE A 19 5.69 13.84 -14.14
C PHE A 19 6.80 13.02 -13.46
N GLN A 20 7.24 13.41 -12.26
CA GLN A 20 8.25 12.68 -11.50
C GLN A 20 7.82 11.25 -11.16
N LEU A 21 6.57 11.06 -10.73
CA LEU A 21 6.03 9.73 -10.44
C LEU A 21 5.82 8.88 -11.70
N ALA A 22 5.49 9.51 -12.84
CA ALA A 22 5.40 8.81 -14.12
C ALA A 22 6.78 8.32 -14.59
N LEU A 23 7.85 9.10 -14.38
CA LEU A 23 9.22 8.66 -14.63
C LEU A 23 9.61 7.51 -13.71
N LEU A 24 9.29 7.60 -12.41
CA LEU A 24 9.58 6.53 -11.46
C LEU A 24 8.86 5.22 -11.82
N ASN A 25 7.62 5.28 -12.30
CA ASN A 25 6.89 4.12 -12.81
C ASN A 25 7.63 3.38 -13.94
N GLN A 26 8.41 4.09 -14.77
CA GLN A 26 9.17 3.49 -15.88
C GLN A 26 10.49 2.86 -15.40
N GLN A 27 11.02 3.35 -14.26
CA GLN A 27 12.27 2.87 -13.68
C GLN A 27 12.07 1.64 -12.80
N LEU A 28 10.93 1.57 -12.10
CA LEU A 28 10.61 0.44 -11.24
C LEU A 28 9.93 -0.65 -12.05
N LEU A 29 10.62 -1.78 -12.20
CA LEU A 29 10.05 -2.96 -12.82
C LEU A 29 9.04 -3.60 -11.87
N ASN A 30 7.87 -3.96 -12.38
CA ASN A 30 6.96 -4.86 -11.68
C ASN A 30 7.53 -6.27 -11.76
N GLU A 31 8.38 -6.60 -10.81
CA GLU A 31 8.95 -7.94 -10.71
C GLU A 31 7.83 -8.96 -10.44
N ARG A 32 7.97 -10.14 -11.04
CA ARG A 32 7.24 -11.31 -10.55
C ARG A 32 7.81 -11.63 -9.19
N TYR A 33 7.02 -11.42 -8.15
CA TYR A 33 7.46 -11.77 -6.80
C TYR A 33 7.64 -13.27 -6.71
N GLN A 34 8.74 -13.69 -6.09
CA GLN A 34 8.86 -15.07 -5.65
C GLN A 34 7.84 -15.31 -4.54
N GLU A 35 7.20 -16.47 -4.55
CA GLU A 35 6.23 -16.88 -3.53
C GLU A 35 6.76 -16.68 -2.11
N GLN A 36 8.04 -16.96 -1.88
CA GLN A 36 8.68 -16.76 -0.59
C GLN A 36 8.51 -15.33 -0.06
N ARG A 37 8.51 -14.30 -0.91
CA ARG A 37 8.33 -12.91 -0.48
C ARG A 37 6.94 -12.63 0.06
N PHE A 38 5.93 -13.33 -0.46
CA PHE A 38 4.57 -13.25 0.08
C PHE A 38 4.49 -13.92 1.45
N LEU A 39 5.13 -15.08 1.60
CA LEU A 39 5.21 -15.78 2.89
C LEU A 39 5.97 -14.96 3.93
N ASP A 40 7.11 -14.36 3.56
CA ASP A 40 7.89 -13.46 4.43
C ASP A 40 7.02 -12.29 4.93
N MET A 41 6.22 -11.68 4.04
CA MET A 41 5.33 -10.59 4.40
C MET A 41 4.17 -11.04 5.30
N ILE A 42 3.52 -12.17 4.98
CA ILE A 42 2.45 -12.75 5.80
C ILE A 42 2.99 -13.03 7.21
N GLN A 43 4.14 -13.71 7.31
CA GLN A 43 4.76 -14.01 8.59
C GLN A 43 5.05 -12.72 9.40
N ALA A 44 5.64 -11.71 8.77
CA ALA A 44 5.95 -10.45 9.44
C ALA A 44 4.69 -9.72 9.96
N VAL A 45 3.61 -9.73 9.19
CA VAL A 45 2.35 -9.04 9.56
C VAL A 45 1.65 -9.75 10.71
N PHE A 46 1.47 -11.07 10.59
CA PHE A 46 0.63 -11.84 11.52
C PHE A 46 1.36 -12.21 12.81
N GLN A 47 2.67 -11.98 12.90
CA GLN A 47 3.37 -11.96 14.20
C GLN A 47 2.86 -10.83 15.12
N THR A 48 2.41 -9.71 14.55
CA THR A 48 1.96 -8.53 15.32
C THR A 48 0.46 -8.31 15.30
N HIS A 49 -0.27 -8.98 14.40
CA HIS A 49 -1.70 -8.76 14.17
C HIS A 49 -2.50 -10.07 14.20
N TYR A 50 -2.57 -10.72 15.36
CA TYR A 50 -3.19 -12.04 15.51
C TYR A 50 -4.74 -12.03 15.46
N GLU A 51 -5.38 -10.88 15.67
CA GLU A 51 -6.85 -10.74 15.66
C GLU A 51 -7.42 -10.21 14.33
N THR A 52 -6.60 -10.13 13.28
CA THR A 52 -7.05 -9.56 12.01
C THR A 52 -8.10 -10.45 11.35
N SER A 53 -9.25 -9.85 11.06
CA SER A 53 -10.39 -10.53 10.44
C SER A 53 -10.79 -9.89 9.12
N ASN A 54 -10.47 -8.61 8.91
CA ASN A 54 -10.94 -7.88 7.75
C ASN A 54 -9.78 -7.26 6.97
N ILE A 55 -9.52 -7.76 5.77
CA ILE A 55 -8.31 -7.44 5.00
C ILE A 55 -8.70 -6.88 3.64
N THR A 56 -8.07 -5.77 3.26
CA THR A 56 -8.15 -5.23 1.90
C THR A 56 -6.82 -5.39 1.19
N ILE A 57 -6.85 -6.04 0.03
CA ILE A 57 -5.74 -6.09 -0.93
C ILE A 57 -6.05 -5.09 -2.05
N GLY A 58 -5.26 -4.04 -2.12
CA GLY A 58 -5.33 -3.03 -3.16
C GLY A 58 -4.41 -3.33 -4.33
N VAL A 59 -4.92 -3.26 -5.56
CA VAL A 59 -4.09 -3.44 -6.75
C VAL A 59 -4.39 -2.44 -7.87
N SER A 60 -3.34 -1.82 -8.43
CA SER A 60 -3.49 -0.98 -9.63
C SER A 60 -3.59 -1.82 -10.90
N ASP A 61 -4.19 -1.25 -11.94
CA ASP A 61 -4.41 -1.87 -13.27
C ASP A 61 -3.11 -2.14 -14.04
N ASP A 62 -2.39 -3.13 -13.56
CA ASP A 62 -1.22 -3.75 -14.16
C ASP A 62 -1.37 -5.26 -14.05
N ARG A 63 -1.16 -5.97 -15.17
CA ARG A 63 -1.39 -7.41 -15.24
C ARG A 63 -0.54 -8.19 -14.24
N GLN A 64 0.75 -7.88 -14.14
CA GLN A 64 1.67 -8.61 -13.26
C GLN A 64 1.31 -8.35 -11.80
N LEU A 65 0.98 -7.11 -11.45
CA LEU A 65 0.55 -6.78 -10.08
C LEU A 65 -0.76 -7.45 -9.69
N ARG A 66 -1.71 -7.58 -10.63
CA ARG A 66 -2.95 -8.36 -10.40
C ARG A 66 -2.66 -9.83 -10.16
N GLU A 67 -1.87 -10.46 -11.03
CA GLU A 67 -1.48 -11.87 -10.85
C GLU A 67 -0.80 -12.08 -9.49
N ASN A 68 0.11 -11.18 -9.11
CA ASN A 68 0.77 -11.18 -7.80
C ASN A 68 -0.21 -10.99 -6.62
N ALA A 69 -1.19 -10.08 -6.74
CA ALA A 69 -2.17 -9.80 -5.69
C ALA A 69 -3.12 -10.98 -5.44
N TYR A 70 -3.56 -11.66 -6.50
CA TYR A 70 -4.39 -12.87 -6.36
C TYR A 70 -3.58 -14.06 -5.83
N GLN A 71 -2.35 -14.26 -6.29
CA GLN A 71 -1.47 -15.28 -5.69
C GLN A 71 -1.24 -15.01 -4.19
N PHE A 72 -0.98 -13.75 -3.83
CA PHE A 72 -0.83 -13.36 -2.43
C PHE A 72 -2.10 -13.62 -1.61
N LYS A 73 -3.27 -13.30 -2.17
CA LYS A 73 -4.57 -13.61 -1.54
C LYS A 73 -4.67 -15.10 -1.23
N ASP A 74 -4.40 -15.97 -2.19
CA ASP A 74 -4.54 -17.42 -2.01
C ASP A 74 -3.61 -17.95 -0.90
N LEU A 75 -2.39 -17.44 -0.80
CA LEU A 75 -1.45 -17.79 0.27
C LEU A 75 -1.89 -17.24 1.63
N LEU A 76 -2.44 -16.03 1.64
CA LEU A 76 -2.95 -15.40 2.85
C LEU A 76 -4.17 -16.15 3.40
N GLU A 77 -5.10 -16.56 2.55
CA GLU A 77 -6.24 -17.41 2.95
C GLU A 77 -5.76 -18.72 3.57
N GLN A 78 -4.78 -19.38 2.93
CA GLN A 78 -4.17 -20.58 3.48
C GLN A 78 -3.55 -20.31 4.86
N ALA A 79 -2.76 -19.26 5.01
CA ALA A 79 -2.12 -18.94 6.27
C ALA A 79 -3.14 -18.70 7.40
N LEU A 80 -4.21 -17.93 7.14
CA LEU A 80 -5.28 -17.65 8.11
C LEU A 80 -6.07 -18.90 8.49
N MET A 81 -6.31 -19.81 7.55
CA MET A 81 -6.95 -21.10 7.86
C MET A 81 -6.07 -21.95 8.78
N HIS A 82 -4.76 -21.95 8.59
CA HIS A 82 -3.82 -22.70 9.45
C HIS A 82 -3.72 -22.13 10.86
N THR A 83 -4.01 -20.84 11.08
CA THR A 83 -4.04 -20.24 12.42
C THR A 83 -5.34 -20.56 13.17
N GLY A 84 -6.28 -21.29 12.56
CA GLY A 84 -7.58 -21.59 13.16
C GLY A 84 -8.57 -20.41 13.12
N CYS A 85 -8.26 -19.36 12.36
CA CYS A 85 -9.18 -18.24 12.16
C CYS A 85 -10.30 -18.68 11.22
N SER A 86 -11.50 -18.90 11.75
CA SER A 86 -12.67 -19.32 10.97
C SER A 86 -13.48 -18.16 10.38
N GLU A 87 -13.23 -16.94 10.83
CA GLU A 87 -13.99 -15.75 10.45
C GLU A 87 -13.04 -14.66 9.94
N PHE A 88 -12.69 -14.73 8.65
CA PHE A 88 -11.97 -13.68 7.97
C PHE A 88 -12.62 -13.32 6.64
N VAL A 89 -12.41 -12.09 6.21
CA VAL A 89 -12.86 -11.55 4.92
C VAL A 89 -11.67 -10.88 4.24
N ILE A 90 -11.35 -11.32 3.03
CA ILE A 90 -10.33 -10.68 2.19
C ILE A 90 -11.00 -10.10 0.95
N ARG A 91 -10.90 -8.79 0.76
CA ARG A 91 -11.41 -8.09 -0.42
C ARG A 91 -10.27 -7.61 -1.30
N VAL A 92 -10.37 -7.85 -2.59
CA VAL A 92 -9.46 -7.28 -3.60
C VAL A 92 -10.11 -6.05 -4.20
N VAL A 93 -9.45 -4.90 -4.08
CA VAL A 93 -9.88 -3.63 -4.66
C VAL A 93 -8.95 -3.30 -5.83
N GLU A 94 -9.47 -3.51 -7.04
CA GLU A 94 -8.77 -3.13 -8.27
C GLU A 94 -9.12 -1.71 -8.68
N TRP A 95 -8.12 -0.89 -9.01
CA TRP A 95 -8.35 0.44 -9.60
C TRP A 95 -7.60 0.67 -10.90
N LYS A 96 -8.28 1.39 -11.81
CA LYS A 96 -7.72 1.77 -13.09
C LYS A 96 -6.86 3.02 -12.98
N GLU A 97 -5.71 3.01 -13.65
CA GLU A 97 -4.77 4.12 -13.64
C GLU A 97 -5.29 5.37 -14.37
N ASP A 98 -6.18 5.17 -15.35
CA ASP A 98 -6.78 6.18 -16.23
C ASP A 98 -8.05 6.83 -15.65
N CYS A 99 -8.47 6.44 -14.44
CA CYS A 99 -9.68 6.98 -13.83
C CYS A 99 -9.50 8.46 -13.46
N LYS A 100 -10.39 9.31 -14.02
CA LYS A 100 -10.46 10.75 -13.70
C LYS A 100 -10.73 11.06 -12.22
N SER A 101 -11.26 10.10 -11.47
CA SER A 101 -11.56 10.24 -10.05
C SER A 101 -11.27 8.93 -9.30
N MET A 102 -10.51 9.05 -8.21
CA MET A 102 -10.20 7.95 -7.31
C MET A 102 -11.23 7.77 -6.17
N LYS A 103 -12.31 8.58 -6.13
CA LYS A 103 -13.30 8.56 -5.02
C LYS A 103 -13.97 7.20 -4.81
N LYS A 104 -14.31 6.50 -5.90
CA LYS A 104 -14.95 5.18 -5.80
C LYS A 104 -14.00 4.13 -5.22
N PHE A 105 -12.71 4.23 -5.55
CA PHE A 105 -11.70 3.31 -5.08
C PHE A 105 -11.32 3.60 -3.64
N GLU A 106 -11.21 4.88 -3.25
CA GLU A 106 -11.07 5.31 -1.86
C GLU A 106 -12.17 4.69 -0.98
N ARG A 107 -13.44 4.77 -1.42
CA ARG A 107 -14.56 4.17 -0.68
C ARG A 107 -14.43 2.65 -0.57
N ALA A 108 -14.14 1.97 -1.67
CA ALA A 108 -13.96 0.51 -1.67
C ALA A 108 -12.78 0.07 -0.79
N PHE A 109 -11.72 0.88 -0.74
CA PHE A 109 -10.50 0.57 0.00
C PHE A 109 -10.74 0.50 1.52
N VAL A 110 -11.64 1.32 2.04
CA VAL A 110 -11.98 1.38 3.47
C VAL A 110 -13.34 0.74 3.78
N GLU A 111 -13.98 0.12 2.80
CA GLU A 111 -15.29 -0.48 2.96
C GLU A 111 -15.23 -1.64 3.96
N ASN A 112 -16.24 -1.73 4.83
CA ASN A 112 -16.31 -2.63 5.98
C ASN A 112 -15.12 -2.54 6.95
N GLU A 113 -14.45 -1.39 7.07
CA GLU A 113 -13.44 -1.14 8.12
C GLU A 113 -12.32 -2.20 8.18
N PRO A 114 -11.46 -2.31 7.16
CA PRO A 114 -10.36 -3.26 7.18
C PRO A 114 -9.40 -3.01 8.36
N ASP A 115 -8.93 -4.09 8.97
CA ASP A 115 -7.90 -4.06 9.99
C ASP A 115 -6.50 -3.93 9.38
N ILE A 116 -6.33 -4.41 8.14
CA ILE A 116 -5.06 -4.44 7.41
C ILE A 116 -5.28 -4.11 5.93
N TRP A 117 -4.33 -3.36 5.36
CA TRP A 117 -4.23 -3.12 3.93
C TRP A 117 -2.93 -3.68 3.35
N PHE A 118 -3.04 -4.37 2.22
CA PHE A 118 -1.90 -4.75 1.38
C PHE A 118 -1.95 -3.98 0.06
N VAL A 119 -0.82 -3.46 -0.42
CA VAL A 119 -0.78 -2.61 -1.61
C VAL A 119 0.16 -3.15 -2.68
N PHE A 120 -0.42 -3.48 -3.83
CA PHE A 120 0.23 -3.93 -5.05
C PHE A 120 0.06 -2.87 -6.13
N SER A 121 0.91 -1.85 -6.14
CA SER A 121 0.67 -0.73 -7.03
C SER A 121 1.92 -0.04 -7.55
N LYS A 122 1.83 0.46 -8.79
CA LYS A 122 2.83 1.40 -9.31
C LYS A 122 2.80 2.72 -8.52
N PRO A 123 3.96 3.35 -8.28
CA PRO A 123 4.08 4.60 -7.52
C PRO A 123 3.04 5.67 -7.85
N LEU A 124 2.91 6.05 -9.12
CA LEU A 124 1.98 7.11 -9.54
C LEU A 124 0.52 6.76 -9.20
N SER A 125 0.14 5.52 -9.47
CA SER A 125 -1.23 5.05 -9.31
C SER A 125 -1.62 5.04 -7.83
N PHE A 126 -0.75 4.52 -6.97
CA PHE A 126 -0.97 4.54 -5.53
C PHE A 126 -0.99 5.97 -4.98
N CYS A 127 -0.06 6.84 -5.38
CA CYS A 127 -0.02 8.22 -4.90
C CYS A 127 -1.32 9.00 -5.14
N ARG A 128 -1.99 8.75 -6.28
CA ARG A 128 -3.29 9.36 -6.59
C ARG A 128 -4.38 8.92 -5.61
N LEU A 129 -4.39 7.64 -5.24
CA LEU A 129 -5.33 7.09 -4.26
C LEU A 129 -4.95 7.53 -2.83
N LEU A 130 -3.67 7.43 -2.47
CA LEU A 130 -3.12 7.75 -1.16
C LEU A 130 -3.40 9.19 -0.73
N LYS A 131 -3.29 10.16 -1.64
CA LYS A 131 -3.67 11.56 -1.32
C LYS A 131 -5.12 11.69 -0.88
N ARG A 132 -6.01 10.81 -1.31
CA ARG A 132 -7.40 10.78 -0.86
C ARG A 132 -7.51 10.02 0.45
N LEU A 133 -6.94 8.82 0.52
CA LEU A 133 -6.93 7.97 1.71
C LEU A 133 -6.38 8.68 2.95
N TYR A 134 -5.34 9.52 2.81
CA TYR A 134 -4.78 10.30 3.91
C TYR A 134 -5.81 11.20 4.63
N ARG A 135 -6.91 11.58 3.97
CA ARG A 135 -7.99 12.37 4.58
C ARG A 135 -9.16 11.52 5.06
N ASN A 136 -9.10 10.21 4.83
CA ASN A 136 -10.16 9.28 5.18
C ASN A 136 -9.87 8.71 6.57
N PRO A 137 -10.72 8.97 7.59
CA PRO A 137 -10.45 8.55 8.97
C PRO A 137 -10.48 7.04 9.17
N LEU A 138 -11.04 6.28 8.21
CA LEU A 138 -11.05 4.82 8.25
C LEU A 138 -9.76 4.19 7.72
N PHE A 139 -8.88 4.97 7.10
CA PHE A 139 -7.60 4.50 6.59
C PHE A 139 -6.49 4.73 7.62
N ASP A 140 -5.76 3.69 7.98
CA ASP A 140 -4.59 3.77 8.87
C ASP A 140 -3.31 3.36 8.13
N PRO A 141 -2.40 4.31 7.83
CA PRO A 141 -1.08 4.02 7.27
C PRO A 141 -0.29 3.00 8.09
N ARG A 142 -0.44 2.97 9.42
CA ARG A 142 0.30 2.06 10.32
C ARG A 142 -0.08 0.59 10.14
N ARG A 143 -1.25 0.34 9.55
CA ARG A 143 -1.80 -0.98 9.22
C ARG A 143 -1.71 -1.28 7.72
N THR A 144 -0.94 -0.49 6.98
CA THR A 144 -0.77 -0.62 5.53
C THR A 144 0.62 -1.20 5.20
N TYR A 145 0.62 -2.27 4.41
CA TYR A 145 1.80 -3.02 3.98
C TYR A 145 1.95 -2.97 2.47
N CYS A 146 3.09 -2.48 2.01
CA CYS A 146 3.36 -2.19 0.61
C CYS A 146 4.38 -3.15 0.02
N MET A 147 4.23 -3.45 -1.26
CA MET A 147 5.19 -4.24 -2.01
C MET A 147 6.46 -3.45 -2.38
N SER A 148 7.50 -4.17 -2.83
CA SER A 148 8.86 -3.61 -3.01
C SER A 148 8.94 -2.47 -4.03
N ASN A 149 8.02 -2.44 -4.99
CA ASN A 149 7.87 -1.35 -5.94
C ASN A 149 7.45 0.00 -5.31
N LEU A 150 7.05 0.01 -4.04
CA LEU A 150 6.78 1.21 -3.25
C LEU A 150 7.90 1.50 -2.23
N CYS A 151 8.92 0.65 -2.15
CA CYS A 151 10.11 0.84 -1.30
C CYS A 151 11.10 1.82 -1.96
N SER A 152 10.74 3.11 -2.04
CA SER A 152 11.58 4.14 -2.67
C SER A 152 11.60 5.44 -1.86
N ASN A 153 12.78 5.84 -1.38
CA ASN A 153 12.94 7.16 -0.74
C ASN A 153 12.60 8.30 -1.71
N HIS A 154 12.88 8.13 -3.01
CA HIS A 154 12.50 9.12 -4.02
C HIS A 154 10.97 9.28 -4.14
N LEU A 155 10.21 8.18 -4.05
CA LEU A 155 8.74 8.20 -4.00
C LEU A 155 8.24 9.00 -2.79
N VAL A 156 8.75 8.67 -1.60
CA VAL A 156 8.37 9.31 -0.34
C VAL A 156 8.64 10.81 -0.38
N GLN A 157 9.81 11.21 -0.86
CA GLN A 157 10.18 12.63 -1.01
C GLN A 157 9.32 13.35 -2.07
N THR A 158 9.03 12.70 -3.19
CA THR A 158 8.27 13.28 -4.31
C THR A 158 6.82 13.61 -3.92
N LEU A 159 6.14 12.71 -3.22
CA LEU A 159 4.77 12.97 -2.76
C LEU A 159 4.73 13.77 -1.46
N GLY A 160 5.68 13.50 -0.56
CA GLY A 160 5.79 14.03 0.79
C GLY A 160 5.64 12.94 1.86
N PHE A 161 6.55 12.91 2.84
CA PHE A 161 6.64 11.84 3.83
C PHE A 161 5.36 11.61 4.64
N LYS A 162 4.63 12.69 4.97
CA LYS A 162 3.43 12.64 5.80
C LYS A 162 2.34 11.68 5.28
N TYR A 163 2.35 11.39 3.97
CA TYR A 163 1.39 10.47 3.36
C TYR A 163 1.76 9.00 3.58
N PHE A 164 3.04 8.71 3.81
CA PHE A 164 3.58 7.37 4.02
C PHE A 164 3.86 7.06 5.49
N GLU A 165 3.88 8.06 6.37
CA GLU A 165 4.30 7.87 7.76
C GLU A 165 3.55 6.74 8.46
N GLY A 166 4.30 5.78 9.00
CA GLY A 166 3.81 4.56 9.64
C GLY A 166 3.59 3.37 8.69
N MET A 167 3.58 3.59 7.37
CA MET A 167 3.47 2.48 6.41
C MET A 167 4.64 1.54 6.50
N LYS A 168 4.34 0.27 6.29
CA LYS A 168 5.33 -0.80 6.26
C LYS A 168 5.37 -1.42 4.88
N GLY A 169 6.33 -2.29 4.66
CA GLY A 169 6.34 -3.11 3.47
C GLY A 169 7.53 -4.04 3.42
N ILE A 170 7.73 -4.65 2.27
CA ILE A 170 8.86 -5.55 2.02
C ILE A 170 9.75 -5.00 0.91
N THR A 171 11.06 -5.18 1.06
CA THR A 171 12.05 -4.91 0.00
C THR A 171 12.06 -6.05 -1.01
N SER A 172 12.70 -5.87 -2.17
CA SER A 172 12.91 -6.96 -3.14
C SER A 172 13.71 -8.13 -2.53
N MET A 173 14.52 -7.85 -1.52
CA MET A 173 15.32 -8.82 -0.78
C MET A 173 14.58 -9.50 0.38
N GLY A 174 13.30 -9.21 0.59
CA GLY A 174 12.49 -9.84 1.65
C GLY A 174 12.63 -9.17 3.03
N LYS A 175 13.44 -8.10 3.15
CA LYS A 175 13.55 -7.34 4.41
C LYS A 175 12.33 -6.44 4.59
N VAL A 176 11.83 -6.33 5.81
CA VAL A 176 10.77 -5.39 6.17
C VAL A 176 11.32 -3.96 6.20
N TRP A 177 10.54 -3.00 5.72
CA TRP A 177 10.80 -1.58 5.91
C TRP A 177 9.61 -0.89 6.58
N THR A 178 9.90 0.22 7.24
CA THR A 178 8.93 1.14 7.85
C THR A 178 9.22 2.56 7.39
N ALA A 179 8.19 3.35 7.12
CA ALA A 179 8.30 4.77 6.84
C ALA A 179 8.19 5.54 8.16
N GLU A 180 9.30 6.10 8.62
CA GLU A 180 9.39 6.79 9.91
C GLU A 180 10.35 7.98 9.81
N ASP A 181 10.01 9.08 10.48
CA ASP A 181 10.86 10.27 10.60
C ASP A 181 11.33 10.85 9.23
N GLY A 182 10.53 10.69 8.18
CA GLY A 182 10.84 11.22 6.86
C GLY A 182 11.53 10.25 5.90
N GLU A 183 11.85 9.04 6.34
CA GLU A 183 12.66 8.09 5.58
C GLU A 183 12.11 6.66 5.63
N LEU A 184 12.49 5.84 4.65
CA LEU A 184 12.28 4.40 4.72
C LEU A 184 13.42 3.75 5.49
N ARG A 185 13.12 3.14 6.63
CA ARG A 185 14.05 2.39 7.46
C ARG A 185 13.85 0.90 7.23
N ILE A 186 14.92 0.20 6.85
CA ILE A 186 14.91 -1.26 6.76
C ILE A 186 15.13 -1.82 8.16
N ILE A 187 14.21 -2.66 8.62
CA ILE A 187 14.31 -3.31 9.92
C ILE A 187 15.28 -4.49 9.78
N PRO A 188 16.40 -4.52 10.53
CA PRO A 188 17.29 -5.67 10.56
C PRO A 188 16.55 -6.91 11.07
N SER A 189 16.73 -8.03 10.38
CA SER A 189 16.27 -9.36 10.77
C SER A 189 17.01 -9.88 11.99
#